data_AF-A0A956KH26-F1
#
_entry.id   AF-A0A956KH26-F1
#
_cell.length_a   1.000
_cell.length_b   1.000
_cell.length_c   1.000
_cell.angle_alpha   90.00
_cell.angle_beta   90.00
_cell.angle_gamma   90.00
#
_symmetry.space_group_name_H-M   'P 1'
#
loop_
_entity.id
_entity.type
_entity.pdbx_description
1 polymer ?
#
loop_
_entity_poly.entity_id
_entity_poly.type
_entity_poly.pdbx_seq_one_letter_code
_entity_poly.pdbx_strand_id
1 'polypeptide(L)' 'TNFHLPRSSLLMLVCSFGGRERVLAGYREAVTAGYRFYSYGDCMLVDRASDR' A
#
# COMPACT_ATOMS: atom_id res chain seq x y z
N THR A 1 7.24 3.59 -1.12
CA THR A 1 6.42 3.72 -2.34
C THR A 1 5.22 4.61 -2.03
N ASN A 2 4.58 5.22 -3.02
CA ASN A 2 3.39 6.05 -2.79
C ASN A 2 2.14 5.18 -2.54
N PHE A 3 1.04 5.80 -2.10
CA PHE A 3 -0.27 5.16 -2.12
C PHE A 3 -0.88 5.25 -3.53
N HIS A 4 -0.87 4.11 -4.23
CA HIS A 4 -1.43 3.94 -5.57
C HIS A 4 -2.96 3.77 -5.55
N LEU A 5 -3.62 4.11 -6.66
CA LEU A 5 -5.07 3.99 -6.78
C LEU A 5 -5.55 2.53 -6.71
N PRO A 6 -6.80 2.29 -6.25
CA PRO A 6 -7.43 0.98 -6.30
C PRO A 6 -7.40 0.40 -7.72
N ARG A 7 -7.17 -0.92 -7.83
CA ARG A 7 -7.11 -1.66 -9.11
C ARG A 7 -6.00 -1.22 -10.08
N SER A 8 -4.91 -0.63 -9.57
CA SER A 8 -3.71 -0.35 -10.36
C SER A 8 -2.73 -1.53 -10.36
N SER A 9 -1.91 -1.63 -11.42
CA SER A 9 -0.82 -2.62 -11.49
C SER A 9 0.23 -2.39 -10.40
N LEU A 10 0.49 -1.13 -10.03
CA LEU A 10 1.41 -0.78 -8.93
C LEU A 10 0.89 -1.26 -7.58
N LEU A 11 -0.42 -1.16 -7.31
CA LEU A 11 -1.00 -1.76 -6.11
C LEU A 11 -0.82 -3.27 -6.10
N MET A 12 -1.00 -3.95 -7.25
CA MET A 12 -0.72 -5.38 -7.35
C MET A 12 0.75 -5.73 -7.07
N LEU A 13 1.70 -4.95 -7.59
CA LEU A 13 3.13 -5.12 -7.32
C LEU A 13 3.47 -4.95 -5.84
N VAL A 14 2.88 -3.95 -5.18
CA VAL A 14 3.11 -3.74 -3.74
C VAL A 14 2.50 -4.90 -2.93
N CYS A 15 1.34 -5.41 -3.35
CA CYS A 15 0.71 -6.58 -2.71
C CYS A 15 1.52 -7.87 -2.90
N SER A 16 2.17 -8.08 -4.04
CA SER A 16 3.02 -9.26 -4.25
C SER A 16 4.29 -9.21 -3.41
N PHE A 17 4.81 -8.02 -3.11
CA PHE A 17 5.99 -7.83 -2.26
C PHE A 17 5.68 -7.92 -0.75
N GLY A 18 4.66 -7.20 -0.28
CA GLY A 18 4.34 -7.05 1.15
C GLY A 18 3.20 -7.93 1.67
N GLY A 19 2.55 -8.69 0.79
CA GLY A 19 1.35 -9.47 1.10
C GLY A 19 0.08 -8.62 1.03
N ARG A 20 -0.93 -9.15 0.32
CA ARG A 20 -2.16 -8.40 -0.02
C ARG A 20 -2.92 -7.89 1.21
N GLU A 21 -3.12 -8.73 2.22
CA GLU A 21 -3.94 -8.36 3.39
C GLU A 21 -3.30 -7.25 4.22
N ARG A 22 -1.98 -7.34 4.44
CA ARG A 22 -1.19 -6.31 5.15
C ARG A 22 -1.23 -4.98 4.42
N VAL A 23 -1.02 -4.99 3.11
CA VAL A 23 -1.08 -3.79 2.27
C VAL A 23 -2.48 -3.17 2.34
N LEU A 24 -3.54 -3.95 2.15
CA LEU A 24 -4.92 -3.43 2.21
C LEU A 24 -5.34 -2.98 3.62
N ALA A 25 -4.76 -3.54 4.68
CA ALA A 25 -4.93 -3.02 6.04
C ALA A 25 -4.28 -1.63 6.19
N GLY A 26 -3.03 -1.48 5.73
CA GLY A 26 -2.34 -0.18 5.73
C GLY A 26 -3.07 0.89 4.91
N TYR A 27 -3.68 0.52 3.78
CA TYR A 27 -4.53 1.43 3.00
C TYR A 27 -5.76 1.90 3.77
N ARG A 28 -6.44 1.00 4.50
CA ARG A 28 -7.61 1.37 5.31
C ARG A 28 -7.25 2.33 6.45
N GLU A 29 -6.11 2.08 7.10
CA GLU A 29 -5.57 2.98 8.12
C GLU A 29 -5.24 4.36 7.53
N ALA A 30 -4.53 4.39 6.40
CA ALA A 30 -4.15 5.64 5.73
C ALA A 30 -5.36 6.48 5.31
N VAL A 31 -6.45 5.86 4.85
CA VAL A 31 -7.72 6.56 4.58
C VAL A 31 -8.32 7.13 5.86
N THR A 32 -8.35 6.35 6.94
CA THR A 32 -8.91 6.77 8.23
C THR A 32 -8.13 7.93 8.84
N ALA A 33 -6.81 7.91 8.69
CA ALA A 33 -5.91 8.94 9.19
C ALA A 33 -5.74 10.14 8.22
N GLY A 34 -6.41 10.15 7.07
CA GLY A 34 -6.43 11.30 6.15
C GLY A 34 -5.13 11.51 5.35
N TYR A 35 -4.40 10.44 5.04
CA TYR A 35 -3.18 10.51 4.23
C TYR A 35 -3.48 11.00 2.81
N ARG A 36 -2.52 11.67 2.19
CA ARG A 36 -2.58 12.10 0.80
C ARG A 36 -2.10 10.97 -0.12
N PHE A 37 -2.85 10.70 -1.18
CA PHE A 37 -2.57 9.60 -2.10
C PHE A 37 -1.90 10.10 -3.38
N TYR A 38 -1.47 9.15 -4.23
CA TYR A 38 -0.97 9.39 -5.58
C TYR A 38 0.45 9.99 -5.63
N SER A 39 0.81 10.62 -6.75
CA SER A 39 2.19 10.95 -7.12
C SER A 39 2.93 11.87 -6.15
N TYR A 40 2.23 12.81 -5.51
CA TYR A 40 2.78 13.79 -4.57
C TYR A 40 2.20 13.65 -3.16
N GLY A 41 1.58 12.51 -2.90
CA GLY A 41 1.03 12.17 -1.59
C GLY A 41 2.11 11.69 -0.63
N ASP A 42 1.63 11.10 0.45
CA ASP A 42 2.49 10.50 1.46
C ASP A 42 2.99 9.12 0.99
N CYS A 43 3.91 8.55 1.75
CA CYS A 43 4.57 7.31 1.40
C CYS A 43 4.23 6.17 2.36
N MET A 44 4.44 4.95 1.86
CA MET A 44 4.36 3.71 2.59
C MET A 44 5.71 3.00 2.49
N LEU A 45 6.24 2.58 3.65
CA LEU A 45 7.34 1.63 3.74
C LEU A 45 6.74 0.22 3.83
N VAL A 46 7.23 -0.68 2.99
CA VAL A 46 6.73 -2.06 2.93
C VAL A 46 7.92 -2.97 3.14
N ASP A 47 7.79 -3.91 4.06
CA ASP A 47 8.75 -4.98 4.26
C ASP A 47 8.30 -6.25 3.52
N ARG A 48 9.25 -7.10 3.16
CA ARG A 48 8.98 -8.33 2.43
C ARG A 48 8.03 -9.20 3.25
N ALA A 49 7.02 -9.74 2.59
CA ALA A 49 6.20 -10.78 3.20
C ALA A 49 7.09 -11.97 3.59
N SER A 50 7.17 -12.25 4.89
CA SER A 50 7.72 -13.50 5.40
C SER A 50 6.77 -14.63 5.05
N ASP A 51 7.18 -15.48 4.11
CA ASP A 51 6.56 -16.78 3.87
C ASP A 51 6.84 -17.65 5.10
N ARG A 52 5.82 -17.82 5.95
CA ARG A 52 5.72 -18.95 6.86
C ARG A 52 4.81 -19.99 6.23
#